data_AF-U6SU95-F1
#
_entry.id   AF-U6SU95-F1
#
_cell.length_a   1.000
_cell.length_b   1.000
_cell.length_c   1.000
_cell.angle_alpha   90.00
_cell.angle_beta   90.00
_cell.angle_gamma   90.00
#
_symmetry.space_group_name_H-M   'P 1'
#
loop_
_entity.id
_entity.type
_entity.pdbx_description
1 polymer ?
#
loop_
_entity_poly.entity_id
_entity_poly.type
_entity_poly.pdbx_seq_one_letter_code
_entity_poly.pdbx_strand_id
1 'polypeptide(L)' 'MKSFVQFYLVVPAVFMLLTSLQLAEGSAGEIVMGLLGAASVGLFAGFVLHMAVLIGKKLKKNNPQ' A
#
# COMPACT_ATOMS: atom_id res chain seq x y z
N MET A 1 -9.57 6.37 11.76
CA MET A 1 -9.72 6.78 10.36
C MET A 1 -8.41 7.20 9.69
N LYS A 2 -7.59 8.08 10.28
CA LYS A 2 -6.32 8.52 9.64
C LYS A 2 -5.37 7.37 9.24
N SER A 3 -5.18 6.38 10.12
CA SER A 3 -4.35 5.19 9.79
C SER A 3 -4.96 4.32 8.70
N PHE A 4 -6.30 4.17 8.70
CA PHE A 4 -6.98 3.42 7.65
C PHE A 4 -6.78 4.06 6.28
N VAL A 5 -7.01 5.37 6.19
CA VAL A 5 -6.80 6.13 4.94
C VAL A 5 -5.35 6.06 4.49
N GLN A 6 -4.39 6.26 5.39
CA GLN A 6 -2.96 6.22 5.02
C GLN A 6 -2.52 4.84 4.55
N PHE A 7 -2.81 3.78 5.31
CA PHE A 7 -2.28 2.45 4.98
C PHE A 7 -3.09 1.73 3.90
N TYR A 8 -4.40 1.94 3.80
CA TYR A 8 -5.26 1.14 2.92
C TYR A 8 -5.88 1.92 1.76
N LEU A 9 -5.68 3.25 1.68
CA LEU A 9 -6.08 4.04 0.51
C LEU A 9 -4.87 4.72 -0.14
N VAL A 10 -4.05 5.43 0.64
CA VAL A 10 -2.90 6.17 0.08
C VAL A 10 -1.84 5.23 -0.45
N VAL A 11 -1.39 4.23 0.32
CA VAL A 11 -0.36 3.29 -0.16
C VAL A 11 -0.83 2.54 -1.42
N PRO A 12 -2.03 1.93 -1.48
CA PRO A 12 -2.53 1.35 -2.73
C PRO A 12 -2.66 2.33 -3.89
N ALA A 13 -3.14 3.55 -3.64
CA ALA A 13 -3.25 4.57 -4.68
C ALA A 13 -1.88 4.95 -5.29
N VAL A 14 -0.84 5.04 -4.47
CA VAL A 14 0.53 5.28 -4.96
C VAL A 14 0.99 4.16 -5.88
N PHE A 15 0.79 2.89 -5.48
CA PHE A 15 1.16 1.75 -6.33
C PHE A 15 0.37 1.76 -7.65
N MET A 16 -0.94 2.00 -7.61
CA MET A 16 -1.75 2.09 -8.82
C MET A 16 -1.32 3.22 -9.75
N LEU A 17 -0.96 4.39 -9.20
CA LEU A 17 -0.43 5.52 -9.97
C LEU A 17 0.92 5.20 -10.62
N LEU A 18 1.82 4.53 -9.90
CA LEU A 18 3.10 4.12 -10.48
C LEU A 18 2.92 3.12 -11.61
N THR A 19 2.02 2.15 -11.43
CA THR A 19 1.74 1.15 -12.45
C THR A 19 0.99 1.73 -13.65
N SER A 20 0.09 2.70 -13.46
CA SER A 20 -0.57 3.36 -14.59
C SER A 20 0.42 4.15 -15.46
N LEU A 21 1.43 4.77 -14.86
CA LEU A 21 2.50 5.45 -15.59
C LEU A 21 3.39 4.47 -16.37
N GLN A 22 3.63 3.27 -15.84
CA GLN A 22 4.42 2.23 -16.52
C GLN A 22 3.68 1.57 -17.68
N LEU A 23 2.35 1.49 -17.61
CA LEU A 23 1.53 0.79 -18.58
C LEU A 23 0.77 1.74 -19.52
N ALA A 24 1.23 2.99 -19.66
CA ALA A 24 0.55 4.00 -20.48
C ALA A 24 0.38 3.58 -21.96
N GLU A 25 1.30 2.78 -22.49
CA GLU A 25 1.28 2.24 -23.86
C GLU A 25 0.82 0.76 -23.93
N GLY A 26 0.42 0.18 -22.80
CA GLY A 26 -0.01 -1.21 -22.70
C GLY A 26 -1.40 -1.45 -23.31
N SER A 27 -1.67 -2.70 -23.67
CA SER A 27 -3.02 -3.11 -24.06
C SER A 27 -4.00 -2.97 -22.88
N ALA A 28 -5.30 -2.87 -23.18
CA ALA A 28 -6.33 -2.76 -22.13
C ALA A 28 -6.27 -3.92 -21.11
N GLY A 29 -5.94 -5.13 -21.57
CA GLY A 29 -5.77 -6.29 -20.70
C GLY A 29 -4.57 -6.16 -19.75
N GLU A 30 -3.43 -5.69 -20.26
CA GLU A 30 -2.23 -5.45 -19.45
C GLU A 30 -2.46 -4.35 -18.42
N ILE A 31 -3.12 -3.25 -18.82
CA ILE A 31 -3.45 -2.15 -17.90
C ILE A 31 -4.34 -2.66 -16.75
N VAL A 32 -5.41 -3.41 -17.06
CA VAL A 32 -6.32 -3.92 -16.03
C VAL A 32 -5.62 -4.90 -15.09
N MET A 33 -4.89 -5.87 -15.64
CA MET A 33 -4.10 -6.83 -14.83
C MET A 33 -3.06 -6.12 -13.97
N GLY A 34 -2.35 -5.15 -14.55
CA GLY A 34 -1.36 -4.34 -13.86
C GLY A 34 -1.96 -3.56 -12.69
N LEU A 35 -3.09 -2.86 -12.92
CA LEU A 35 -3.77 -2.11 -11.87
C LEU A 35 -4.30 -3.01 -10.74
N LEU A 36 -4.85 -4.19 -11.06
CA LEU A 36 -5.30 -5.16 -10.06
C LEU A 36 -4.12 -5.72 -9.24
N GLY A 37 -3.00 -6.02 -9.90
CA GLY A 37 -1.76 -6.41 -9.24
C GLY A 37 -1.23 -5.30 -8.33
N ALA A 38 -1.20 -4.06 -8.82
CA ALA A 38 -0.75 -2.90 -8.08
C ALA A 38 -1.62 -2.60 -6.85
N ALA A 39 -2.94 -2.70 -6.99
CA ALA A 39 -3.87 -2.60 -5.87
C ALA A 39 -3.62 -3.68 -4.81
N SER A 40 -3.40 -4.93 -5.25
CA SER A 40 -3.14 -6.07 -4.36
C SER A 40 -1.82 -5.89 -3.59
N VAL A 41 -0.74 -5.54 -4.29
CA VAL A 41 0.58 -5.27 -3.69
C VAL A 41 0.51 -4.07 -2.75
N GLY A 42 -0.16 -2.99 -3.17
CA GLY A 42 -0.30 -1.80 -2.36
C GLY A 42 -1.09 -2.03 -1.08
N LEU A 43 -2.16 -2.83 -1.12
CA LEU A 43 -2.92 -3.22 0.08
C LEU A 43 -2.07 -4.09 1.02
N PHE A 44 -1.30 -5.01 0.47
CA PHE A 44 -0.38 -5.84 1.25
C PHE A 44 0.72 -5.00 1.91
N ALA A 45 1.36 -4.09 1.17
CA ALA A 45 2.36 -3.16 1.70
C ALA A 45 1.76 -2.27 2.80
N GLY A 46 0.54 -1.77 2.58
CA GLY A 46 -0.26 -1.06 3.57
C GLY A 46 -0.46 -1.84 4.87
N PHE A 47 -0.86 -3.10 4.75
CA PHE A 47 -1.02 -4.01 5.89
C PHE A 47 0.29 -4.21 6.65
N VAL A 48 1.40 -4.49 5.96
CA VAL A 48 2.73 -4.68 6.57
C VAL A 48 3.17 -3.42 7.32
N LEU A 49 3.05 -2.25 6.70
CA LEU A 49 3.38 -0.97 7.32
C LEU A 49 2.51 -0.70 8.56
N HIS A 50 1.22 -0.98 8.47
CA HIS A 50 0.31 -0.82 9.60
C HIS A 50 0.71 -1.73 10.77
N MET A 51 1.03 -3.00 10.50
CA MET A 51 1.51 -3.93 11.53
C MET A 51 2.84 -3.50 12.13
N ALA A 52 3.80 -3.06 11.31
CA ALA A 52 5.08 -2.55 11.78
C ALA A 52 4.90 -1.36 12.75
N VAL A 53 3.98 -0.45 12.44
CA VAL A 53 3.64 0.69 13.32
C VAL A 53 2.99 0.24 14.62
N LEU A 54 2.06 -0.74 14.58
CA LEU A 54 1.43 -1.26 15.79
C LEU A 54 2.43 -1.98 16.69
N ILE A 55 3.29 -2.82 16.10
CA ILE A 55 4.36 -3.52 16.81
C ILE A 55 5.35 -2.51 17.40
N GLY A 56 5.81 -1.54 16.62
CA GLY A 56 6.72 -0.49 17.08
C GLY A 56 6.13 0.33 18.24
N LYS A 57 4.83 0.67 18.18
CA LYS A 57 4.13 1.31 19.30
C LYS A 57 4.07 0.43 20.54
N LYS A 58 3.83 -0.87 20.38
CA LYS A 58 3.78 -1.83 21.50
C LYS A 58 5.14 -1.99 22.15
N LEU A 59 6.21 -2.08 21.35
CA LEU A 59 7.59 -2.16 21.84
C LEU A 59 7.99 -0.90 22.60
N LYS A 60 7.73 0.30 22.04
CA LYS A 60 8.02 1.58 22.70
C LYS A 60 7.23 1.77 24.00
N LYS A 61 5.98 1.29 24.06
CA LYS A 61 5.17 1.32 25.28
C LYS A 61 5.72 0.39 26.37
N ASN A 62 6.23 -0.78 25.99
CA ASN A 62 6.74 -1.78 26.92
C ASN A 62 8.20 -1.54 27.33
N ASN A 63 8.93 -0.69 26.62
CA ASN A 63 10.30 -0.32 26.96
C ASN A 63 10.51 1.19 26.74
N PRO A 64 10.04 2.05 27.66
CA PRO A 64 10.17 3.50 27.56
C PRO A 64 11.60 3.91 27.98
N GLN A 65 12.57 3.64 27.12
CA GLN A 65 13.86 4.32 27.13
C GLN A 65 13.87 5.41 26.06
#